data_AF-A0A9X2V9Y7-F1
#
_entry.id   AF-A0A9X2V9Y7-F1
#
_cell.length_a   1.000
_cell.length_b   1.000
_cell.length_c   1.000
_cell.angle_alpha   90.00
_cell.angle_beta   90.00
_cell.angle_gamma   90.00
#
_symmetry.space_group_name_H-M   'P 1'
#
loop_
_entity.id
_entity.type
_entity.pdbx_description
1 polymer ?
#
loop_
_entity_poly.entity_id
_entity_poly.type
_entity_poly.pdbx_seq_one_letter_code
_entity_poly.pdbx_strand_id
1 'polypeptide(L)'
;MESDPETGPGNIRAAINGKVTETEGDAPIGGADVAVLRTDEDKRLGQATTDSTGSYEVSFTVPEEDAPDQLAIEIGAEGFVAKTDTVGFDPSLTRDISLEAACIHSGDGSRIQSALDDGRDAMLCKGAEFEVQQRLNYTADGQRIYTEGQPPEKDRAVLNIGTSDLTTVIKETDQANVELKSVVVDGNRPEYGYKDGEALLIFGRDARGATVEDVKAKHTRSWSALHLPRWGGECPGITVKSSTFGPAGTADGRWADGISLACENADVTGNRIVDATDGGIVIFGATGSTVKENTIVAKNRTLLGGINMVDYGNDGNAIHSDYSGTTVEGNTIDAEGALIKIALGMGPSVWNWCHHAGDRNRGGTVKNNTLEGDHMGYGFVVDGVTNWTVTGNTDNSSHAGVPGRGCAGNSMPEPKGFLINRDRSEGTFQESFQDPGVPLHGGLEVSTGGS
;
A
#
# COMPACT_ATOMS: atom_id res chain seq x y z
N MET A 1 79.44 8.55 38.58
CA MET A 1 78.29 7.95 37.89
C MET A 1 77.10 8.10 38.82
N GLU A 2 76.52 9.29 38.83
CA GLU A 2 75.18 9.46 39.40
C GLU A 2 74.20 8.93 38.35
N SER A 3 73.47 7.89 38.72
CA SER A 3 72.37 7.36 37.93
C SER A 3 71.18 8.29 38.16
N ASP A 4 70.82 9.03 37.11
CA ASP A 4 69.53 9.70 37.01
C ASP A 4 68.42 8.65 37.20
N PRO A 5 67.40 8.89 38.03
CA PRO A 5 66.26 8.00 38.07
C PRO A 5 65.52 8.14 36.73
N GLU A 6 65.53 7.08 35.92
CA GLU A 6 64.61 6.94 34.79
C GLU A 6 63.20 7.19 35.32
N THR A 7 62.67 8.38 35.05
CA THR A 7 61.25 8.64 35.07
C THR A 7 60.64 7.66 34.08
N GLY A 8 60.02 6.60 34.58
CA GLY A 8 59.28 5.66 33.73
C GLY A 8 58.35 6.42 32.80
N PRO A 9 58.08 5.91 31.59
CA PRO A 9 57.36 6.65 30.57
C PRO A 9 56.05 7.18 31.14
N GLY A 10 55.90 8.51 31.08
CA GLY A 10 54.67 9.18 31.49
C GLY A 10 53.51 8.66 30.65
N ASN A 11 52.34 8.51 31.27
CA ASN A 11 51.11 8.15 30.57
C ASN A 11 50.14 9.31 30.63
N ILE A 12 49.61 9.71 29.48
CA ILE A 12 48.56 10.72 29.37
C ILE A 12 47.22 10.01 29.44
N ARG A 13 46.42 10.32 30.46
CA ARG A 13 44.99 9.96 30.48
C ARG A 13 44.23 11.01 29.70
N ALA A 14 43.54 10.57 28.65
CA ALA A 14 42.74 11.43 27.81
C ALA A 14 41.26 11.05 27.87
N ALA A 15 40.38 12.04 27.75
CA ALA A 15 38.95 11.83 27.62
C ALA A 15 38.39 12.74 26.52
N ILE A 16 37.51 12.18 25.70
CA ILE A 16 36.70 12.92 24.74
C ILE A 16 35.25 12.79 25.16
N ASN A 17 34.57 13.90 25.32
CA ASN A 17 33.13 13.93 25.61
C ASN A 17 32.40 14.85 24.63
N GLY A 18 31.09 14.70 24.54
CA GLY A 18 30.26 15.57 23.72
C GLY A 18 28.87 15.02 23.54
N LYS A 19 28.16 15.58 22.56
CA LYS A 19 26.84 15.12 22.13
C LYS A 19 26.83 14.73 20.67
N VAL A 20 26.05 13.70 20.36
CA VAL A 20 25.67 13.37 18.99
C VAL A 20 24.23 13.83 18.76
N THR A 21 24.03 14.69 17.76
CA THR A 21 22.70 15.23 17.40
C THR A 21 22.35 14.98 15.93
N GLU A 22 21.08 15.06 15.60
CA GLU A 22 20.62 15.12 14.21
C GLU A 22 20.92 16.52 13.63
N THR A 23 21.47 16.58 12.41
CA THR A 23 21.76 17.84 11.71
C THR A 23 20.50 18.69 11.52
N GLU A 24 19.35 18.06 11.22
CA GLU A 24 18.07 18.74 11.06
C GLU A 24 17.25 18.69 12.36
N GLY A 25 17.41 19.70 13.20
CA GLY A 25 16.57 19.94 14.38
C GLY A 25 17.25 19.69 15.73
N ASP A 26 18.55 19.36 15.73
CA ASP A 26 19.38 19.24 16.93
C ASP A 26 18.87 18.20 17.96
N ALA A 27 18.06 17.24 17.51
CA ALA A 27 17.54 16.18 18.36
C ALA A 27 18.70 15.27 18.82
N PRO A 28 18.77 14.89 20.10
CA PRO A 28 19.83 14.01 20.59
C PRO A 28 19.70 12.59 20.02
N ILE A 29 20.81 12.00 19.58
CA ILE A 29 20.86 10.63 19.03
C ILE A 29 21.40 9.69 20.10
N GLY A 30 20.51 8.91 20.74
CA GLY A 30 20.89 7.86 21.68
C GLY A 30 21.21 6.53 21.00
N GLY A 31 22.14 5.75 21.55
CA GLY A 31 22.55 4.47 20.98
C GLY A 31 23.57 4.56 19.84
N ALA A 32 24.11 5.74 19.54
CA ALA A 32 25.15 5.91 18.52
C ALA A 32 26.49 5.35 19.02
N ASP A 33 27.14 4.55 18.18
CA ASP A 33 28.49 4.05 18.44
C ASP A 33 29.51 5.16 18.11
N VAL A 34 30.33 5.51 19.10
CA VAL A 34 31.41 6.50 18.98
C VAL A 34 32.74 5.81 19.24
N ALA A 35 33.60 5.73 18.23
CA ALA A 35 34.94 5.18 18.33
C ALA A 35 35.99 6.28 18.14
N VAL A 36 37.05 6.24 18.95
CA VAL A 36 38.20 7.14 18.82
C VAL A 36 39.38 6.32 18.31
N LEU A 37 39.99 6.76 17.22
CA LEU A 37 41.12 6.11 16.58
C LEU A 37 42.29 7.08 16.44
N ARG A 38 43.51 6.55 16.42
CA ARG A 38 44.66 7.32 15.93
C ARG A 38 44.63 7.35 14.41
N THR A 39 44.94 8.50 13.81
CA THR A 39 45.01 8.67 12.36
C THR A 39 46.32 8.18 11.72
N ASP A 40 47.37 7.99 12.51
CA ASP A 40 48.70 7.56 12.05
C ASP A 40 48.82 6.03 11.88
N GLU A 41 48.03 5.27 12.63
CA GLU A 41 48.10 3.80 12.67
C GLU A 41 46.72 3.11 12.49
N ASP A 42 45.64 3.88 12.26
CA ASP A 42 44.25 3.41 12.24
C ASP A 42 43.87 2.56 13.47
N LYS A 43 44.49 2.86 14.61
CA LYS A 43 44.38 2.10 15.85
C LYS A 43 43.28 2.67 16.74
N ARG A 44 42.26 1.85 17.05
CA ARG A 44 41.20 2.23 18.01
C ARG A 44 41.77 2.38 19.43
N LEU A 45 41.57 3.56 20.00
CA LEU A 45 41.98 3.92 21.37
C LEU A 45 40.86 3.70 22.39
N GLY A 46 39.60 3.90 21.98
CA GLY A 46 38.44 3.71 22.84
C GLY A 46 37.13 3.72 22.05
N GLN A 47 36.05 3.31 22.70
CA GLN A 47 34.70 3.35 22.16
C GLN A 47 33.69 3.60 23.28
N ALA A 48 32.60 4.28 22.96
CA ALA A 48 31.42 4.43 23.81
C ALA A 48 30.16 4.33 22.94
N THR A 49 29.02 4.25 23.60
CA THR A 49 27.70 4.38 22.98
C THR A 49 27.01 5.57 23.63
N THR A 50 26.34 6.42 22.84
CA THR A 50 25.63 7.57 23.40
C THR A 50 24.46 7.15 24.28
N ASP A 51 24.22 7.90 25.35
CA ASP A 51 23.04 7.72 26.20
C ASP A 51 21.77 8.31 25.55
N SER A 52 20.62 8.23 26.23
CA SER A 52 19.34 8.75 25.73
C SER A 52 19.32 10.28 25.50
N THR A 53 20.32 11.01 25.99
CA THR A 53 20.50 12.46 25.78
C THR A 53 21.50 12.78 24.67
N GLY A 54 21.97 11.75 23.97
CA GLY A 54 22.98 11.85 22.92
C GLY A 54 24.40 12.05 23.46
N SER A 55 24.59 12.01 24.77
CA SER A 55 25.90 12.26 25.39
C SER A 55 26.79 11.03 25.33
N TYR A 56 28.08 11.24 25.08
CA TYR A 56 29.10 10.21 25.11
C TYR A 56 30.34 10.68 25.88
N GLU A 57 31.09 9.71 26.43
CA GLU A 57 32.42 9.92 26.97
C GLU A 57 33.29 8.71 26.62
N VAL A 58 34.41 8.95 25.94
CA VAL A 58 35.42 7.94 25.61
C VAL A 58 36.71 8.28 26.35
N SER A 59 37.08 7.47 27.33
CA SER A 59 38.35 7.60 28.05
C SER A 59 39.39 6.60 27.53
N PHE A 60 40.64 7.04 27.37
CA PHE A 60 41.74 6.19 26.94
C PHE A 60 43.07 6.68 27.53
N THR A 61 44.16 5.92 27.31
CA THR A 61 45.49 6.27 27.80
C THR A 61 46.51 6.06 26.69
N VAL A 62 47.38 7.04 26.49
CA VAL A 62 48.49 6.98 25.53
C VAL A 62 49.82 7.25 26.25
N PRO A 63 50.92 6.60 25.85
CA PRO A 63 52.26 6.97 26.32
C PRO A 63 52.59 8.41 25.91
N GLU A 64 53.22 9.18 26.79
CA GLU A 64 53.57 10.60 26.53
C GLU A 64 54.55 10.76 25.36
N GLU A 65 55.44 9.78 25.18
CA GLU A 65 56.41 9.72 24.06
C GLU A 65 55.78 9.31 22.72
N ASP A 66 54.54 8.83 22.73
CA ASP A 66 53.79 8.33 21.57
C ASP A 66 52.38 8.96 21.53
N ALA A 67 52.26 10.20 22.01
CA ALA A 67 51.03 10.95 21.89
C ALA A 67 50.77 11.29 20.41
N PRO A 68 49.60 10.95 19.84
CA PRO A 68 49.31 11.24 18.45
C PRO A 68 49.11 12.75 18.24
N ASP A 69 49.38 13.26 17.04
CA ASP A 69 49.06 14.66 16.69
C ASP A 69 47.56 14.87 16.48
N GLN A 70 46.88 13.84 15.97
CA GLN A 70 45.46 13.88 15.58
C GLN A 70 44.73 12.59 15.98
N LEU A 71 43.42 12.74 16.18
CA LEU A 71 42.49 11.66 16.43
C LEU A 71 41.38 11.69 15.38
N ALA A 72 40.92 10.53 14.97
CA ALA A 72 39.68 10.35 14.21
C ALA A 72 38.58 9.88 15.17
N ILE A 73 37.46 10.59 15.17
CA ILE A 73 36.24 10.18 15.86
C ILE A 73 35.32 9.61 14.79
N GLU A 74 35.06 8.31 14.83
CA GLU A 74 34.11 7.62 13.97
C GLU A 74 32.79 7.44 14.69
N ILE A 75 31.70 7.84 14.05
CA ILE A 75 30.36 7.83 14.63
C ILE A 75 29.43 7.13 13.66
N GLY A 76 28.75 6.10 14.16
CA GLY A 76 27.69 5.39 13.45
C GLY A 76 26.43 5.31 14.30
N ALA A 77 25.28 5.52 13.68
CA ALA A 77 23.98 5.29 14.29
C ALA A 77 23.05 4.67 13.23
N GLU A 78 22.17 3.77 13.68
CA GLU A 78 21.10 3.24 12.82
C GLU A 78 20.21 4.38 12.34
N GLY A 79 19.91 4.42 11.04
CA GLY A 79 19.14 5.51 10.43
C GLY A 79 19.92 6.79 10.13
N PHE A 80 21.25 6.81 10.33
CA PHE A 80 22.09 7.98 10.07
C PHE A 80 23.28 7.65 9.16
N VAL A 81 23.72 8.64 8.39
CA VAL A 81 24.97 8.55 7.63
C VAL A 81 26.14 8.59 8.60
N ALA A 82 26.95 7.54 8.61
CA ALA A 82 28.14 7.48 9.44
C ALA A 82 29.10 8.63 9.11
N LYS A 83 29.76 9.17 10.14
CA LYS A 83 30.62 10.34 10.02
C LYS A 83 31.96 10.07 10.68
N THR A 84 33.02 10.55 10.05
CA THR A 84 34.36 10.59 10.63
C THR A 84 34.76 12.06 10.77
N ASP A 85 35.17 12.46 11.97
CA ASP A 85 35.64 13.81 12.28
C ASP A 85 37.07 13.76 12.81
N THR A 86 37.96 14.53 12.19
CA THR A 86 39.39 14.56 12.55
C THR A 86 39.68 15.79 13.39
N VAL A 87 40.26 15.58 14.56
CA VAL A 87 40.56 16.61 15.56
C VAL A 87 42.01 16.53 16.03
N GLY A 88 42.57 17.65 16.47
CA GLY A 88 43.89 17.63 17.13
C GLY A 88 43.82 16.90 18.48
N PHE A 89 44.90 16.23 18.86
CA PHE A 89 44.98 15.57 20.16
C PHE A 89 44.95 16.59 21.31
N ASP A 90 43.96 16.46 22.19
CA ASP A 90 43.86 17.18 23.46
C ASP A 90 43.46 16.18 24.56
N PRO A 91 44.18 16.10 25.69
CA PRO A 91 43.83 15.22 26.80
C PRO A 91 42.42 15.44 27.39
N SER A 92 41.79 16.60 27.14
CA SER A 92 40.45 16.94 27.63
C SER A 92 39.62 17.65 26.54
N LEU A 93 39.24 16.90 25.51
CA LEU A 93 38.46 17.42 24.38
C LEU A 93 36.95 17.31 24.61
N THR A 94 36.23 18.39 24.31
CA THR A 94 34.77 18.35 24.11
C THR A 94 34.44 18.55 22.63
N ARG A 95 33.70 17.61 22.03
CA ARG A 95 33.34 17.64 20.61
C ARG A 95 31.90 17.17 20.36
N ASP A 96 31.04 18.11 20.02
CA ASP A 96 29.69 17.81 19.55
C ASP A 96 29.71 17.49 18.05
N ILE A 97 28.89 16.52 17.66
CA ILE A 97 28.89 15.97 16.31
C ILE A 97 27.45 15.81 15.84
N SER A 98 27.12 16.41 14.70
CA SER A 98 25.83 16.20 14.05
C SER A 98 25.92 15.17 12.93
N LEU A 99 24.95 14.25 12.88
CA LEU A 99 24.76 13.25 11.83
C LEU A 99 23.57 13.61 10.94
N GLU A 100 23.71 13.38 9.65
CA GLU A 100 22.61 13.49 8.69
C GLU A 100 21.75 12.22 8.76
N ALA A 101 20.44 12.38 8.91
CA ALA A 101 19.51 11.26 8.86
C ALA A 101 19.55 10.64 7.46
N ALA A 102 19.77 9.34 7.38
CA ALA A 102 19.73 8.59 6.13
C ALA A 102 18.29 8.47 5.62
N CYS A 103 17.33 8.40 6.53
CA CYS A 103 15.91 8.22 6.29
C CYS A 103 15.07 9.21 7.12
N ILE A 104 13.82 9.39 6.73
CA ILE A 104 12.86 10.24 7.41
C ILE A 104 12.29 9.45 8.60
N HIS A 105 12.48 9.98 9.81
CA HIS A 105 11.93 9.45 11.06
C HIS A 105 10.46 9.86 11.24
N SER A 106 9.78 9.22 12.20
CA SER A 106 8.39 9.48 12.60
C SER A 106 8.05 10.97 12.72
N GLY A 107 6.82 11.35 12.41
CA GLY A 107 6.38 12.73 12.46
C GLY A 107 4.99 12.97 11.88
N ASP A 108 4.70 14.19 11.45
CA ASP A 108 3.38 14.59 10.92
C ASP A 108 3.25 14.46 9.38
N GLY A 109 4.28 13.90 8.74
CA GLY A 109 4.39 13.80 7.28
C GLY A 109 4.93 15.06 6.60
N SER A 110 5.20 16.16 7.31
CA SER A 110 5.75 17.39 6.70
C SER A 110 7.12 17.15 6.07
N ARG A 111 8.03 16.43 6.75
CA ARG A 111 9.34 16.06 6.22
C ARG A 111 9.25 15.17 4.97
N ILE A 112 8.22 14.33 4.86
CA ILE A 112 7.95 13.56 3.64
C ILE A 112 7.60 14.50 2.50
N GLN A 113 6.63 15.41 2.71
CA GLN A 113 6.26 16.37 1.67
C GLN A 113 7.43 17.29 1.30
N SER A 114 8.23 17.77 2.26
CA SER A 114 9.41 18.59 1.97
C SER A 114 10.43 17.86 1.10
N ALA A 115 10.71 16.57 1.37
CA ALA A 115 11.57 15.79 0.51
C ALA A 115 11.01 15.69 -0.92
N LEU A 116 9.70 15.50 -1.05
CA LEU A 116 9.04 15.46 -2.35
C LEU A 116 9.06 16.82 -3.05
N ASP A 117 8.83 17.93 -2.34
CA ASP A 117 8.87 19.29 -2.87
C ASP A 117 10.28 19.67 -3.39
N ASP A 118 11.32 19.12 -2.76
CA ASP A 118 12.72 19.27 -3.19
C ASP A 118 13.08 18.43 -4.44
N GLY A 119 12.13 17.65 -4.97
CA GLY A 119 12.38 16.72 -6.08
C GLY A 119 13.16 15.47 -5.66
N ARG A 120 13.30 15.19 -4.36
CA ARG A 120 14.00 14.02 -3.82
C ARG A 120 13.03 12.88 -3.56
N ASP A 121 13.59 11.69 -3.36
CA ASP A 121 12.83 10.57 -2.83
C ASP A 121 12.57 10.76 -1.32
N ALA A 122 11.44 10.26 -0.86
CA ALA A 122 11.13 10.13 0.56
C ALA A 122 11.44 8.70 1.04
N MET A 123 12.69 8.48 1.48
CA MET A 123 13.10 7.25 2.14
C MET A 123 12.72 7.31 3.62
N LEU A 124 11.86 6.41 4.08
CA LEU A 124 11.32 6.36 5.44
C LEU A 124 12.08 5.35 6.29
N CYS A 125 12.33 5.66 7.57
CA CYS A 125 13.00 4.72 8.46
C CYS A 125 12.12 3.51 8.77
N LYS A 126 12.72 2.34 9.03
CA LYS A 126 11.97 1.14 9.42
C LYS A 126 11.16 1.40 10.68
N GLY A 127 9.91 0.94 10.68
CA GLY A 127 8.97 1.14 11.79
C GLY A 127 8.63 2.59 12.12
N ALA A 128 9.03 3.57 11.29
CA ALA A 128 8.64 4.96 11.50
C ALA A 128 7.12 5.12 11.37
N GLU A 129 6.53 5.92 12.24
CA GLU A 129 5.09 6.20 12.28
C GLU A 129 4.84 7.66 11.95
N PHE A 130 3.98 7.88 10.95
CA PHE A 130 3.64 9.21 10.47
C PHE A 130 2.16 9.49 10.70
N GLU A 131 1.85 10.50 11.50
CA GLU A 131 0.51 11.06 11.65
C GLU A 131 0.28 12.12 10.58
N VAL A 132 -0.01 11.67 9.36
CA VAL A 132 -0.17 12.51 8.17
C VAL A 132 -1.28 13.54 8.39
N GLN A 133 -0.90 14.81 8.52
CA GLN A 133 -1.80 15.94 8.74
C GLN A 133 -2.29 16.60 7.44
N GLN A 134 -1.60 16.34 6.34
CA GLN A 134 -1.95 16.82 5.00
C GLN A 134 -1.67 15.76 3.93
N ARG A 135 -2.42 15.81 2.82
CA ARG A 135 -2.21 14.91 1.69
C ARG A 135 -0.79 15.04 1.12
N LEU A 136 -0.13 13.91 0.90
CA LEU A 136 1.17 13.81 0.24
C LEU A 136 1.01 13.77 -1.28
N ASN A 137 1.84 14.53 -2.00
CA ASN A 137 1.85 14.60 -3.46
C ASN A 137 3.29 14.46 -3.95
N TYR A 138 3.51 13.66 -4.99
CA TYR A 138 4.78 13.72 -5.71
C TYR A 138 4.82 15.01 -6.53
N THR A 139 6.01 15.54 -6.75
CA THR A 139 6.22 16.80 -7.47
C THR A 139 7.15 16.67 -8.67
N ALA A 140 7.79 15.51 -8.83
CA ALA A 140 8.64 15.18 -9.97
C ALA A 140 8.48 13.72 -10.42
N ASP A 141 8.64 13.51 -11.73
CA ASP A 141 8.70 12.19 -12.35
C ASP A 141 9.76 11.29 -11.67
N GLY A 142 9.44 10.02 -11.47
CA GLY A 142 10.36 9.02 -10.93
C GLY A 142 10.57 9.06 -9.42
N GLN A 143 9.93 9.98 -8.70
CA GLN A 143 10.04 10.07 -7.25
C GLN A 143 9.45 8.84 -6.54
N ARG A 144 10.03 8.54 -5.37
CA ARG A 144 9.67 7.35 -4.59
C ARG A 144 9.34 7.70 -3.15
N ILE A 145 8.30 7.08 -2.60
CA ILE A 145 8.04 7.00 -1.16
C ILE A 145 8.23 5.53 -0.76
N TYR A 146 9.22 5.24 0.08
CA TYR A 146 9.53 3.87 0.44
C TYR A 146 10.20 3.71 1.80
N THR A 147 10.02 2.56 2.46
CA THR A 147 10.78 2.24 3.68
C THR A 147 12.19 1.75 3.34
N GLU A 148 13.20 2.25 4.05
CA GLU A 148 14.60 1.87 3.85
C GLU A 148 14.81 0.35 3.90
N GLY A 149 15.61 -0.17 2.96
CA GLY A 149 15.90 -1.60 2.87
C GLY A 149 14.71 -2.49 2.51
N GLN A 150 13.53 -1.93 2.20
CA GLN A 150 12.32 -2.66 1.74
C GLN A 150 11.99 -3.86 2.62
N PRO A 151 11.71 -3.62 3.92
CA PRO A 151 11.61 -4.68 4.90
C PRO A 151 10.28 -5.45 4.78
N PRO A 152 10.17 -6.63 5.44
CA PRO A 152 8.88 -7.31 5.58
C PRO A 152 7.84 -6.42 6.29
N GLU A 153 6.56 -6.74 6.08
CA GLU A 153 5.42 -5.91 6.51
C GLU A 153 5.52 -5.34 7.93
N LYS A 154 5.95 -6.15 8.89
CA LYS A 154 6.02 -5.79 10.32
C LYS A 154 6.99 -4.65 10.65
N ASP A 155 7.98 -4.39 9.78
CA ASP A 155 9.02 -3.37 10.01
C ASP A 155 8.88 -2.20 9.01
N ARG A 156 7.82 -2.18 8.19
CA ARG A 156 7.55 -1.08 7.24
C ARG A 156 7.15 0.19 7.99
N ALA A 157 7.52 1.34 7.45
CA ALA A 157 6.99 2.62 7.91
C ALA A 157 5.47 2.68 7.69
N VAL A 158 4.78 3.41 8.58
CA VAL A 158 3.32 3.53 8.62
C VAL A 158 2.91 4.97 8.37
N LEU A 159 2.12 5.20 7.32
CA LEU A 159 1.49 6.47 6.99
C LEU A 159 0.03 6.44 7.47
N ASN A 160 -0.24 6.97 8.67
CA ASN A 160 -1.55 7.01 9.27
C ASN A 160 -2.20 8.37 9.04
N ILE A 161 -3.49 8.43 8.72
CA ILE A 161 -4.24 9.70 8.80
C ILE A 161 -4.23 10.18 10.26
N GLY A 162 -3.70 11.38 10.48
CA GLY A 162 -3.56 12.02 11.79
C GLY A 162 -4.60 13.09 12.11
N THR A 163 -5.62 13.25 11.26
CA THR A 163 -6.65 14.30 11.39
C THR A 163 -8.02 13.86 10.86
N SER A 164 -9.08 14.39 11.45
CA SER A 164 -10.47 14.17 11.00
C SER A 164 -10.76 14.76 9.62
N ASP A 165 -9.90 15.64 9.08
CA ASP A 165 -10.16 16.37 7.84
C ASP A 165 -9.73 15.64 6.57
N LEU A 166 -8.90 14.59 6.67
CA LEU A 166 -8.38 13.85 5.52
C LEU A 166 -9.11 12.54 5.26
N THR A 167 -9.29 12.21 3.99
CA THR A 167 -9.64 10.85 3.52
C THR A 167 -8.51 10.20 2.72
N THR A 168 -7.62 11.01 2.16
CA THR A 168 -6.59 10.60 1.20
C THR A 168 -5.20 10.91 1.75
N VAL A 169 -4.35 9.89 1.81
CA VAL A 169 -2.95 10.02 2.26
C VAL A 169 -2.06 10.41 1.10
N ILE A 170 -2.19 9.73 -0.05
CA ILE A 170 -1.41 10.01 -1.26
C ILE A 170 -2.36 10.19 -2.44
N LYS A 171 -2.13 11.24 -3.23
CA LYS A 171 -2.77 11.44 -4.52
C LYS A 171 -1.72 11.79 -5.57
N GLU A 172 -1.66 10.97 -6.60
CA GLU A 172 -0.84 11.20 -7.77
C GLU A 172 -1.68 11.25 -9.03
N THR A 173 -1.60 12.36 -9.75
CA THR A 173 -2.38 12.61 -10.97
C THR A 173 -1.60 13.22 -12.13
N ASP A 174 -0.31 13.51 -11.93
CA ASP A 174 0.46 14.43 -12.78
C ASP A 174 1.86 13.89 -13.13
N GLN A 175 2.55 13.24 -12.19
CA GLN A 175 3.93 12.76 -12.30
C GLN A 175 3.99 11.30 -12.77
N ALA A 176 4.91 11.03 -13.70
CA ALA A 176 5.13 9.71 -14.27
C ALA A 176 6.14 8.88 -13.48
N ASN A 177 6.01 7.55 -13.57
CA ASN A 177 6.96 6.56 -13.05
C ASN A 177 7.24 6.71 -11.55
N VAL A 178 6.33 7.31 -10.77
CA VAL A 178 6.48 7.40 -9.32
C VAL A 178 6.30 6.03 -8.67
N GLU A 179 6.86 5.85 -7.47
CA GLU A 179 6.77 4.58 -6.76
C GLU A 179 6.32 4.76 -5.31
N LEU A 180 5.32 3.98 -4.89
CA LEU A 180 4.97 3.74 -3.50
C LEU A 180 5.36 2.31 -3.14
N LYS A 181 6.37 2.12 -2.28
CA LYS A 181 6.95 0.80 -2.01
C LYS A 181 7.17 0.47 -0.55
N SER A 182 6.83 -0.75 -0.14
CA SER A 182 7.16 -1.26 1.20
C SER A 182 6.68 -0.34 2.33
N VAL A 183 5.43 0.13 2.29
CA VAL A 183 4.81 0.97 3.33
C VAL A 183 3.46 0.42 3.78
N VAL A 184 3.07 0.75 5.00
CA VAL A 184 1.68 0.61 5.46
C VAL A 184 1.00 1.98 5.36
N VAL A 185 -0.23 2.01 4.86
CA VAL A 185 -1.07 3.21 4.77
C VAL A 185 -2.38 2.93 5.48
N ASP A 186 -2.69 3.70 6.52
CA ASP A 186 -3.90 3.54 7.33
C ASP A 186 -4.78 4.78 7.23
N GLY A 187 -6.01 4.60 6.74
CA GLY A 187 -7.00 5.68 6.74
C GLY A 187 -7.50 6.04 8.14
N ASN A 188 -7.19 5.22 9.15
CA ASN A 188 -7.52 5.44 10.56
C ASN A 188 -9.03 5.65 10.81
N ARG A 189 -9.87 4.94 10.04
CA ARG A 189 -11.33 4.94 10.20
C ARG A 189 -11.82 4.50 11.60
N PRO A 190 -11.18 3.56 12.32
CA PRO A 190 -11.59 3.25 13.69
C PRO A 190 -11.55 4.45 14.63
N GLU A 191 -10.58 5.35 14.47
CA GLU A 191 -10.44 6.57 15.27
C GLU A 191 -11.32 7.70 14.75
N TYR A 192 -11.21 8.02 13.45
CA TYR A 192 -11.83 9.23 12.88
C TYR A 192 -13.19 8.98 12.19
N GLY A 193 -13.68 7.74 12.17
CA GLY A 193 -14.93 7.36 11.54
C GLY A 193 -14.95 7.53 10.02
N TYR A 194 -16.12 7.28 9.42
CA TYR A 194 -16.37 7.50 8.00
C TYR A 194 -16.33 9.00 7.67
N LYS A 195 -15.82 9.33 6.49
CA LYS A 195 -15.88 10.65 5.90
C LYS A 195 -16.03 10.53 4.39
N ASP A 196 -16.99 11.27 3.85
CA ASP A 196 -17.16 11.38 2.41
C ASP A 196 -15.99 12.16 1.80
N GLY A 197 -15.47 11.69 0.68
CA GLY A 197 -14.24 12.20 0.06
C GLY A 197 -13.64 11.22 -0.93
N GLU A 198 -12.39 11.46 -1.33
CA GLU A 198 -11.69 10.58 -2.27
C GLU A 198 -11.14 9.31 -1.58
N ALA A 199 -10.62 8.37 -2.38
CA ALA A 199 -10.01 7.14 -1.89
C ALA A 199 -8.74 7.39 -1.03
N LEU A 200 -8.32 6.39 -0.27
CA LEU A 200 -7.14 6.50 0.60
C LEU A 200 -5.84 6.73 -0.20
N LEU A 201 -5.69 5.99 -1.30
CA LEU A 201 -4.62 6.11 -2.28
C LEU A 201 -5.21 6.37 -3.66
N ILE A 202 -4.60 7.28 -4.41
CA ILE A 202 -5.03 7.62 -5.77
C ILE A 202 -3.80 7.69 -6.68
N PHE A 203 -3.80 6.91 -7.76
CA PHE A 203 -2.79 6.99 -8.82
C PHE A 203 -3.50 6.92 -10.17
N GLY A 204 -3.53 8.03 -10.91
CA GLY A 204 -4.31 8.05 -12.15
C GLY A 204 -4.04 9.24 -13.04
N ARG A 205 -4.95 9.52 -13.99
CA ARG A 205 -4.84 10.63 -14.94
C ARG A 205 -3.51 10.60 -15.74
N ASP A 206 -2.55 11.47 -15.42
CA ASP A 206 -1.26 11.57 -16.12
C ASP A 206 -0.14 10.76 -15.45
N ALA A 207 -0.46 10.05 -14.35
CA ALA A 207 0.45 9.20 -13.57
C ALA A 207 0.86 7.89 -14.27
N ARG A 208 1.30 7.98 -15.52
CA ARG A 208 1.74 6.84 -16.34
C ARG A 208 2.90 6.10 -15.67
N GLY A 209 2.89 4.77 -15.74
CA GLY A 209 3.99 3.95 -15.20
C GLY A 209 4.13 3.96 -13.67
N ALA A 210 3.18 4.52 -12.92
CA ALA A 210 3.25 4.53 -11.47
C ALA A 210 3.25 3.09 -10.90
N THR A 211 4.00 2.87 -9.84
CA THR A 211 4.12 1.55 -9.18
C THR A 211 3.66 1.61 -7.73
N VAL A 212 2.72 0.73 -7.36
CA VAL A 212 2.31 0.44 -5.98
C VAL A 212 2.71 -1.00 -5.70
N GLU A 213 3.76 -1.20 -4.89
CA GLU A 213 4.33 -2.53 -4.67
C GLU A 213 4.65 -2.75 -3.20
N ASP A 214 4.36 -3.94 -2.67
CA ASP A 214 4.61 -4.24 -1.26
C ASP A 214 3.93 -3.23 -0.31
N VAL A 215 2.74 -2.77 -0.65
CA VAL A 215 1.96 -1.81 0.15
C VAL A 215 0.88 -2.55 0.94
N LYS A 216 0.61 -2.10 2.18
CA LYS A 216 -0.61 -2.47 2.89
C LYS A 216 -1.49 -1.24 3.10
N ALA A 217 -2.64 -1.17 2.43
CA ALA A 217 -3.59 -0.07 2.58
C ALA A 217 -4.86 -0.55 3.29
N LYS A 218 -5.23 0.06 4.42
CA LYS A 218 -6.36 -0.39 5.26
C LYS A 218 -7.15 0.76 5.85
N HIS A 219 -8.36 0.43 6.32
CA HIS A 219 -9.26 1.36 7.03
C HIS A 219 -9.52 2.68 6.29
N THR A 220 -9.67 2.63 4.97
CA THR A 220 -10.10 3.81 4.21
C THR A 220 -11.36 4.42 4.84
N ARG A 221 -11.35 5.74 4.99
CA ARG A 221 -12.47 6.51 5.57
C ARG A 221 -13.60 6.73 4.58
N SER A 222 -13.33 6.58 3.29
CA SER A 222 -14.27 6.78 2.19
C SER A 222 -14.56 5.45 1.47
N TRP A 223 -14.72 5.50 0.15
CA TRP A 223 -15.30 4.44 -0.69
C TRP A 223 -14.28 3.49 -1.34
N SER A 224 -12.97 3.73 -1.26
CA SER A 224 -11.95 2.81 -1.79
C SER A 224 -10.61 2.93 -1.06
N ALA A 225 -9.87 1.82 -0.94
CA ALA A 225 -8.50 1.84 -0.41
C ALA A 225 -7.48 2.26 -1.49
N LEU A 226 -7.65 1.83 -2.73
CA LEU A 226 -6.85 2.28 -3.87
C LEU A 226 -7.75 2.57 -5.08
N HIS A 227 -7.68 3.79 -5.57
CA HIS A 227 -8.35 4.19 -6.80
C HIS A 227 -7.33 4.49 -7.90
N LEU A 228 -7.51 3.88 -9.06
CA LEU A 228 -6.75 4.14 -10.28
C LEU A 228 -7.65 4.84 -11.30
N PRO A 229 -7.96 6.14 -11.11
CA PRO A 229 -8.90 6.84 -11.96
C PRO A 229 -8.31 7.19 -13.31
N ARG A 230 -9.16 7.13 -14.34
CA ARG A 230 -8.87 7.71 -15.64
C ARG A 230 -8.96 9.25 -15.61
N TRP A 231 -10.07 9.81 -15.10
CA TRP A 231 -10.37 11.25 -15.02
C TRP A 231 -9.90 12.09 -16.23
N GLY A 232 -10.26 11.64 -17.43
CA GLY A 232 -9.89 12.30 -18.69
C GLY A 232 -8.47 12.01 -19.21
N GLY A 233 -7.59 11.41 -18.41
CA GLY A 233 -6.31 10.84 -18.84
C GLY A 233 -6.45 9.41 -19.37
N GLU A 234 -5.35 8.66 -19.45
CA GLU A 234 -5.34 7.20 -19.74
C GLU A 234 -4.60 6.40 -18.66
N CYS A 235 -3.69 7.06 -17.92
CA CYS A 235 -2.80 6.46 -16.91
C CYS A 235 -2.21 5.09 -17.31
N PRO A 236 -1.58 4.97 -18.50
CA PRO A 236 -1.12 3.68 -18.99
C PRO A 236 0.03 3.12 -18.16
N GLY A 237 0.06 1.80 -18.02
CA GLY A 237 1.21 1.09 -17.46
C GLY A 237 1.35 1.19 -15.94
N ILE A 238 0.30 1.59 -15.22
CA ILE A 238 0.31 1.52 -13.76
C ILE A 238 0.43 0.05 -13.31
N THR A 239 1.30 -0.20 -12.34
CA THR A 239 1.53 -1.52 -11.77
C THR A 239 1.12 -1.55 -10.30
N VAL A 240 0.31 -2.53 -9.91
CA VAL A 240 -0.06 -2.81 -8.51
C VAL A 240 0.28 -4.26 -8.19
N LYS A 241 1.30 -4.49 -7.36
CA LYS A 241 1.86 -5.84 -7.13
C LYS A 241 2.10 -6.15 -5.67
N SER A 242 1.96 -7.43 -5.32
CA SER A 242 2.38 -7.99 -4.02
C SER A 242 1.87 -7.19 -2.81
N SER A 243 0.70 -6.54 -2.96
CA SER A 243 0.17 -5.60 -1.99
C SER A 243 -1.07 -6.15 -1.30
N THR A 244 -1.36 -5.67 -0.08
CA THR A 244 -2.54 -6.05 0.69
C THR A 244 -3.50 -4.87 0.82
N PHE A 245 -4.77 -5.08 0.51
CA PHE A 245 -5.81 -4.07 0.64
C PHE A 245 -6.91 -4.54 1.60
N GLY A 246 -7.33 -3.64 2.49
CA GLY A 246 -8.38 -3.86 3.46
C GLY A 246 -7.88 -4.18 4.88
N PRO A 247 -8.80 -4.22 5.87
CA PRO A 247 -10.25 -4.10 5.70
C PRO A 247 -10.69 -2.71 5.21
N ALA A 248 -11.73 -2.67 4.38
CA ALA A 248 -12.25 -1.44 3.77
C ALA A 248 -13.78 -1.39 3.88
N GLY A 249 -14.33 -0.25 4.32
CA GLY A 249 -15.77 -0.09 4.45
C GLY A 249 -16.37 -0.75 5.70
N THR A 250 -17.69 -0.61 5.86
CA THR A 250 -18.46 -1.19 6.96
C THR A 250 -19.82 -1.72 6.47
N ALA A 251 -20.40 -2.69 7.18
CA ALA A 251 -21.66 -3.33 6.81
C ALA A 251 -22.92 -2.44 6.97
N ASP A 252 -22.77 -1.21 7.49
CA ASP A 252 -23.83 -0.23 7.72
C ASP A 252 -24.21 0.57 6.45
N GLY A 253 -23.84 0.08 5.26
CA GLY A 253 -24.06 0.76 3.98
C GLY A 253 -22.97 1.74 3.59
N ARG A 254 -21.95 1.96 4.44
CA ARG A 254 -20.77 2.77 4.11
C ARG A 254 -19.68 1.86 3.55
N TRP A 255 -20.00 1.25 2.42
CA TRP A 255 -19.14 0.26 1.79
C TRP A 255 -17.89 0.90 1.20
N ALA A 256 -16.86 0.09 1.00
CA ALA A 256 -15.68 0.51 0.29
C ALA A 256 -15.02 -0.65 -0.45
N ASP A 257 -14.43 -0.32 -1.59
CA ASP A 257 -13.65 -1.21 -2.41
C ASP A 257 -12.25 -1.46 -1.81
N GLY A 258 -11.67 -2.62 -2.13
CA GLY A 258 -10.23 -2.82 -2.01
C GLY A 258 -9.48 -2.02 -3.08
N ILE A 259 -9.75 -2.32 -4.35
CA ILE A 259 -9.14 -1.66 -5.50
C ILE A 259 -10.23 -1.25 -6.50
N SER A 260 -10.15 -0.03 -6.99
CA SER A 260 -11.03 0.52 -8.03
C SER A 260 -10.16 0.90 -9.24
N LEU A 261 -10.33 0.23 -10.38
CA LEU A 261 -9.44 0.31 -11.55
C LEU A 261 -10.15 0.88 -12.78
N ALA A 262 -9.72 2.03 -13.27
CA ALA A 262 -10.19 2.61 -14.54
C ALA A 262 -9.06 2.90 -15.55
N CYS A 263 -7.79 2.91 -15.11
CA CYS A 263 -6.63 3.12 -15.96
C CYS A 263 -6.49 2.05 -17.05
N GLU A 264 -5.94 2.43 -18.20
CA GLU A 264 -5.70 1.53 -19.32
C GLU A 264 -4.36 0.81 -19.17
N ASN A 265 -4.22 -0.37 -19.76
CA ASN A 265 -2.97 -1.14 -19.79
C ASN A 265 -2.30 -1.27 -18.40
N ALA A 266 -3.09 -1.38 -17.35
CA ALA A 266 -2.61 -1.55 -15.98
C ALA A 266 -2.32 -3.03 -15.68
N ASP A 267 -1.41 -3.29 -14.74
CA ASP A 267 -1.05 -4.63 -14.27
C ASP A 267 -1.31 -4.75 -12.76
N VAL A 268 -2.45 -5.35 -12.40
CA VAL A 268 -2.87 -5.61 -11.02
C VAL A 268 -2.66 -7.09 -10.72
N THR A 269 -1.50 -7.43 -10.17
CA THR A 269 -1.04 -8.83 -10.05
C THR A 269 -0.63 -9.22 -8.64
N GLY A 270 -1.05 -10.40 -8.19
CA GLY A 270 -0.49 -11.00 -6.96
C GLY A 270 -0.87 -10.25 -5.68
N ASN A 271 -1.95 -9.47 -5.69
CA ASN A 271 -2.42 -8.71 -4.53
C ASN A 271 -3.36 -9.55 -3.67
N ARG A 272 -3.45 -9.20 -2.39
CA ARG A 272 -4.36 -9.82 -1.44
C ARG A 272 -5.37 -8.80 -0.91
N ILE A 273 -6.65 -9.03 -1.15
CA ILE A 273 -7.72 -8.15 -0.69
C ILE A 273 -8.47 -8.89 0.43
N VAL A 274 -8.60 -8.27 1.61
CA VAL A 274 -9.29 -8.88 2.75
C VAL A 274 -10.30 -7.95 3.36
N ASP A 275 -11.52 -8.46 3.57
CA ASP A 275 -12.57 -7.77 4.32
C ASP A 275 -12.86 -6.35 3.77
N ALA A 276 -12.80 -6.20 2.45
CA ALA A 276 -13.53 -5.15 1.75
C ALA A 276 -15.04 -5.43 1.86
N THR A 277 -15.87 -4.40 1.75
CA THR A 277 -17.32 -4.56 1.91
C THR A 277 -18.12 -4.22 0.67
N ASP A 278 -17.53 -3.53 -0.32
CA ASP A 278 -18.16 -3.29 -1.62
C ASP A 278 -17.62 -4.29 -2.66
N GLY A 279 -16.70 -3.89 -3.54
CA GLY A 279 -15.91 -4.78 -4.39
C GLY A 279 -14.54 -5.12 -3.79
N GLY A 280 -14.09 -6.36 -3.94
CA GLY A 280 -12.69 -6.69 -3.71
C GLY A 280 -11.83 -5.92 -4.72
N ILE A 281 -12.16 -6.10 -6.00
CA ILE A 281 -11.65 -5.30 -7.12
C ILE A 281 -12.83 -4.89 -8.01
N VAL A 282 -12.96 -3.60 -8.31
CA VAL A 282 -13.95 -3.06 -9.25
C VAL A 282 -13.24 -2.51 -10.47
N ILE A 283 -13.66 -2.93 -11.67
CA ILE A 283 -13.02 -2.59 -12.94
C ILE A 283 -14.00 -1.75 -13.76
N PHE A 284 -13.56 -0.56 -14.16
CA PHE A 284 -14.33 0.45 -14.87
C PHE A 284 -13.85 0.58 -16.33
N GLY A 285 -14.08 -0.46 -17.13
CA GLY A 285 -13.64 -0.53 -18.54
C GLY A 285 -12.15 -0.86 -18.71
N ALA A 286 -11.25 -0.07 -18.13
CA ALA A 286 -9.82 -0.36 -17.95
C ALA A 286 -9.11 -1.08 -19.13
N THR A 287 -9.40 -0.65 -20.37
CA THR A 287 -8.97 -1.29 -21.63
C THR A 287 -7.52 -1.77 -21.61
N GLY A 288 -7.28 -3.01 -22.05
CA GLY A 288 -5.95 -3.61 -22.12
C GLY A 288 -5.32 -3.99 -20.78
N SER A 289 -5.99 -3.76 -19.65
CA SER A 289 -5.45 -4.06 -18.33
C SER A 289 -5.50 -5.55 -18.00
N THR A 290 -4.60 -6.00 -17.13
CA THR A 290 -4.56 -7.36 -16.61
C THR A 290 -4.78 -7.34 -15.10
N VAL A 291 -5.73 -8.14 -14.63
CA VAL A 291 -6.02 -8.39 -13.21
C VAL A 291 -5.81 -9.88 -12.98
N LYS A 292 -4.66 -10.26 -12.41
CA LYS A 292 -4.30 -11.69 -12.32
C LYS A 292 -3.68 -12.12 -11.00
N GLU A 293 -3.88 -13.40 -10.69
CA GLU A 293 -3.23 -14.04 -9.53
C GLU A 293 -3.50 -13.32 -8.19
N ASN A 294 -4.57 -12.53 -8.12
CA ASN A 294 -4.98 -11.87 -6.89
C ASN A 294 -5.80 -12.84 -6.02
N THR A 295 -5.73 -12.67 -4.70
CA THR A 295 -6.52 -13.41 -3.72
C THR A 295 -7.47 -12.47 -3.01
N ILE A 296 -8.77 -12.71 -3.10
CA ILE A 296 -9.80 -11.91 -2.44
C ILE A 296 -10.47 -12.77 -1.38
N VAL A 297 -10.51 -12.30 -0.13
CA VAL A 297 -11.00 -13.08 1.01
C VAL A 297 -12.05 -12.29 1.79
N ALA A 298 -13.25 -12.85 1.91
CA ALA A 298 -14.25 -12.40 2.86
C ALA A 298 -14.20 -13.26 4.12
N LYS A 299 -13.53 -12.75 5.15
CA LYS A 299 -13.25 -13.50 6.38
C LYS A 299 -14.21 -13.12 7.50
N ASN A 300 -14.39 -11.82 7.74
CA ASN A 300 -15.17 -11.31 8.86
C ASN A 300 -16.30 -10.36 8.43
N ARG A 301 -16.35 -9.98 7.15
CA ARG A 301 -17.30 -8.98 6.64
C ARG A 301 -17.95 -9.46 5.37
N THR A 302 -19.25 -9.19 5.24
CA THR A 302 -19.94 -9.40 3.97
C THR A 302 -19.32 -8.51 2.90
N LEU A 303 -18.96 -9.14 1.79
CA LEU A 303 -18.49 -8.50 0.57
C LEU A 303 -19.61 -8.54 -0.48
N LEU A 304 -19.86 -7.42 -1.18
CA LEU A 304 -20.87 -7.43 -2.24
C LEU A 304 -20.31 -8.17 -3.47
N GLY A 305 -19.19 -7.70 -4.01
CA GLY A 305 -18.54 -8.31 -5.19
C GLY A 305 -17.12 -8.77 -4.89
N GLY A 306 -16.74 -9.98 -5.30
CA GLY A 306 -15.33 -10.36 -5.33
C GLY A 306 -14.56 -9.52 -6.35
N ILE A 307 -14.87 -9.73 -7.63
CA ILE A 307 -14.44 -8.88 -8.75
C ILE A 307 -15.66 -8.42 -9.54
N ASN A 308 -15.79 -7.12 -9.77
CA ASN A 308 -16.88 -6.53 -10.52
C ASN A 308 -16.39 -5.95 -11.85
N MET A 309 -16.99 -6.40 -12.95
CA MET A 309 -16.84 -5.89 -14.32
C MET A 309 -18.20 -5.39 -14.85
N VAL A 310 -18.82 -4.51 -14.07
CA VAL A 310 -20.25 -4.22 -14.12
C VAL A 310 -20.55 -2.77 -14.48
N ASP A 311 -19.62 -1.85 -14.24
CA ASP A 311 -19.87 -0.45 -14.47
C ASP A 311 -20.12 -0.16 -15.95
N TYR A 312 -21.05 0.76 -16.20
CA TYR A 312 -21.49 1.20 -17.52
C TYR A 312 -21.82 2.68 -17.48
N GLY A 313 -21.46 3.40 -18.54
CA GLY A 313 -21.76 4.82 -18.71
C GLY A 313 -20.54 5.63 -19.12
N ASN A 314 -20.75 6.95 -19.20
CA ASN A 314 -19.69 7.92 -19.45
C ASN A 314 -19.57 8.84 -18.23
N ASP A 315 -18.49 8.71 -17.46
CA ASP A 315 -18.04 9.80 -16.57
C ASP A 315 -16.88 10.54 -17.24
N GLY A 316 -17.00 11.86 -17.41
CA GLY A 316 -15.91 12.72 -17.87
C GLY A 316 -15.16 12.28 -19.15
N ASN A 317 -15.86 11.70 -20.14
CA ASN A 317 -15.35 11.11 -21.41
C ASN A 317 -14.78 9.67 -21.34
N ALA A 318 -14.78 9.01 -20.18
CA ALA A 318 -14.38 7.60 -20.07
C ALA A 318 -15.55 6.67 -20.42
N ILE A 319 -15.37 5.80 -21.41
CA ILE A 319 -16.36 4.76 -21.77
C ILE A 319 -16.17 3.59 -20.80
N HIS A 320 -16.93 3.54 -19.71
CA HIS A 320 -16.84 2.44 -18.73
C HIS A 320 -17.39 1.11 -19.25
N SER A 321 -17.97 1.08 -20.45
CA SER A 321 -18.52 -0.11 -21.08
C SER A 321 -17.55 -0.87 -21.99
N ASP A 322 -16.34 -0.34 -22.22
CA ASP A 322 -15.33 -1.00 -23.06
C ASP A 322 -14.26 -1.68 -22.21
N TYR A 323 -14.23 -3.01 -22.29
CA TYR A 323 -13.27 -3.89 -21.61
C TYR A 323 -12.38 -4.60 -22.63
N SER A 324 -12.24 -4.07 -23.84
CA SER A 324 -11.43 -4.68 -24.89
C SER A 324 -9.99 -4.90 -24.42
N GLY A 325 -9.53 -6.15 -24.45
CA GLY A 325 -8.20 -6.52 -23.98
C GLY A 325 -8.06 -6.60 -22.45
N THR A 326 -9.08 -6.19 -21.69
CA THR A 326 -9.10 -6.33 -20.24
C THR A 326 -9.25 -7.81 -19.88
N THR A 327 -8.28 -8.33 -19.12
CA THR A 327 -8.21 -9.74 -18.75
C THR A 327 -8.23 -9.92 -17.24
N VAL A 328 -9.16 -10.75 -16.76
CA VAL A 328 -9.24 -11.20 -15.36
C VAL A 328 -8.90 -12.68 -15.31
N GLU A 329 -7.69 -13.04 -14.86
CA GLU A 329 -7.21 -14.43 -14.94
C GLU A 329 -6.51 -14.96 -13.69
N GLY A 330 -6.74 -16.24 -13.37
CA GLY A 330 -5.96 -16.89 -12.30
C GLY A 330 -6.20 -16.33 -10.89
N ASN A 331 -7.26 -15.55 -10.67
CA ASN A 331 -7.58 -15.01 -9.34
C ASN A 331 -8.29 -16.06 -8.49
N THR A 332 -8.10 -15.98 -7.17
CA THR A 332 -8.82 -16.79 -6.18
C THR A 332 -9.76 -15.89 -5.37
N ILE A 333 -11.04 -16.27 -5.29
CA ILE A 333 -12.06 -15.55 -4.51
C ILE A 333 -12.63 -16.52 -3.47
N ASP A 334 -12.36 -16.23 -2.21
CA ASP A 334 -12.61 -17.14 -1.09
C ASP A 334 -13.60 -16.53 -0.08
N ALA A 335 -14.77 -17.14 0.02
CA ALA A 335 -15.78 -16.83 1.04
C ALA A 335 -15.48 -17.57 2.35
N GLU A 336 -14.27 -17.38 2.89
CA GLU A 336 -13.66 -18.14 3.99
C GLU A 336 -14.57 -18.17 5.23
N GLY A 337 -15.04 -17.00 5.66
CA GLY A 337 -15.79 -16.85 6.92
C GLY A 337 -16.96 -15.89 6.85
N ALA A 338 -17.15 -15.19 5.73
CA ALA A 338 -18.25 -14.26 5.55
C ALA A 338 -18.80 -14.30 4.13
N LEU A 339 -20.07 -13.89 3.98
CA LEU A 339 -20.79 -13.93 2.72
C LEU A 339 -20.10 -13.07 1.65
N ILE A 340 -19.81 -13.66 0.48
CA ILE A 340 -19.59 -12.91 -0.76
C ILE A 340 -20.88 -12.99 -1.56
N LYS A 341 -21.56 -11.88 -1.84
CA LYS A 341 -22.87 -11.95 -2.52
C LYS A 341 -22.76 -12.41 -3.96
N ILE A 342 -21.80 -11.87 -4.71
CA ILE A 342 -21.48 -12.30 -6.07
C ILE A 342 -19.96 -12.37 -6.18
N ALA A 343 -19.42 -13.53 -6.53
CA ALA A 343 -17.98 -13.69 -6.62
C ALA A 343 -17.42 -12.89 -7.79
N LEU A 344 -17.97 -13.09 -8.99
CA LEU A 344 -17.52 -12.38 -10.18
C LEU A 344 -18.71 -11.94 -11.04
N GLY A 345 -19.03 -10.65 -10.98
CA GLY A 345 -20.12 -10.03 -11.74
C GLY A 345 -19.63 -9.47 -13.08
N MET A 346 -20.30 -9.82 -14.18
CA MET A 346 -19.97 -9.37 -15.54
C MET A 346 -21.19 -8.75 -16.21
N GLY A 347 -21.05 -7.49 -16.60
CA GLY A 347 -22.07 -6.71 -17.27
C GLY A 347 -22.94 -5.88 -16.31
N PRO A 348 -23.53 -4.77 -16.79
CA PRO A 348 -24.17 -3.76 -15.94
C PRO A 348 -25.45 -4.21 -15.28
N SER A 349 -25.99 -5.32 -15.72
CA SER A 349 -27.29 -5.79 -15.26
C SER A 349 -27.22 -6.66 -14.02
N VAL A 350 -26.02 -7.12 -13.65
CA VAL A 350 -25.82 -7.96 -12.46
C VAL A 350 -26.24 -7.24 -11.18
N TRP A 351 -25.77 -6.00 -10.98
CA TRP A 351 -26.11 -5.20 -9.80
C TRP A 351 -27.20 -4.16 -10.07
N ASN A 352 -27.29 -3.67 -11.30
CA ASN A 352 -28.05 -2.45 -11.56
C ASN A 352 -29.52 -2.73 -11.86
N TRP A 353 -30.35 -2.01 -11.10
CA TRP A 353 -31.77 -2.19 -10.92
C TRP A 353 -32.54 -1.60 -12.10
N CYS A 354 -33.00 -2.39 -13.07
CA CYS A 354 -33.94 -2.05 -14.16
C CYS A 354 -33.58 -0.86 -15.09
N HIS A 355 -32.54 -0.07 -14.78
CA HIS A 355 -32.13 1.13 -15.48
C HIS A 355 -31.20 0.83 -16.66
N HIS A 356 -30.57 -0.35 -16.68
CA HIS A 356 -29.58 -0.78 -17.68
C HIS A 356 -30.01 -2.02 -18.47
N ALA A 357 -31.32 -2.28 -18.58
CA ALA A 357 -31.87 -3.46 -19.25
C ALA A 357 -31.52 -3.53 -20.77
N GLY A 358 -31.05 -2.43 -21.37
CA GLY A 358 -30.55 -2.37 -22.75
C GLY A 358 -29.02 -2.32 -22.88
N ASP A 359 -28.30 -2.07 -21.80
CA ASP A 359 -26.89 -1.75 -21.85
C ASP A 359 -26.02 -3.01 -21.86
N ARG A 360 -24.90 -2.93 -22.57
CA ARG A 360 -23.95 -4.04 -22.71
C ARG A 360 -22.51 -3.55 -22.57
N ASN A 361 -21.74 -4.23 -21.72
CA ASN A 361 -20.29 -4.11 -21.69
C ASN A 361 -19.68 -4.97 -22.80
N ARG A 362 -18.49 -4.62 -23.32
CA ARG A 362 -17.87 -5.35 -24.43
C ARG A 362 -16.42 -5.74 -24.22
N GLY A 363 -15.99 -6.85 -24.82
CA GLY A 363 -14.57 -7.13 -25.08
C GLY A 363 -13.75 -7.75 -23.93
N GLY A 364 -14.35 -7.96 -22.76
CA GLY A 364 -13.65 -8.51 -21.60
C GLY A 364 -13.37 -10.02 -21.69
N THR A 365 -12.29 -10.45 -21.04
CA THR A 365 -11.90 -11.86 -20.91
C THR A 365 -11.75 -12.25 -19.44
N VAL A 366 -12.44 -13.32 -19.03
CA VAL A 366 -12.41 -13.86 -17.66
C VAL A 366 -12.07 -15.34 -17.72
N LYS A 367 -10.90 -15.75 -17.22
CA LYS A 367 -10.47 -17.16 -17.37
C LYS A 367 -9.66 -17.70 -16.22
N ASN A 368 -9.77 -19.00 -15.98
CA ASN A 368 -8.95 -19.72 -14.99
C ASN A 368 -9.01 -19.14 -13.57
N ASN A 369 -10.10 -18.45 -13.20
CA ASN A 369 -10.31 -18.00 -11.82
C ASN A 369 -10.93 -19.14 -11.00
N THR A 370 -10.64 -19.15 -9.70
CA THR A 370 -11.10 -20.18 -8.76
C THR A 370 -11.96 -19.55 -7.67
N LEU A 371 -13.13 -20.13 -7.41
CA LEU A 371 -13.98 -19.78 -6.28
C LEU A 371 -13.88 -20.84 -5.20
N GLU A 372 -13.74 -20.41 -3.94
CA GLU A 372 -13.60 -21.27 -2.76
C GLU A 372 -14.42 -20.73 -1.58
N GLY A 373 -14.54 -21.52 -0.52
CA GLY A 373 -15.21 -21.16 0.72
C GLY A 373 -16.69 -21.59 0.79
N ASP A 374 -17.23 -21.58 2.00
CA ASP A 374 -18.56 -22.13 2.29
C ASP A 374 -19.68 -21.08 2.36
N HIS A 375 -19.33 -19.80 2.21
CA HIS A 375 -20.24 -18.68 2.33
C HIS A 375 -20.41 -17.95 0.98
N MET A 376 -20.34 -18.68 -0.13
CA MET A 376 -20.49 -18.07 -1.45
C MET A 376 -21.97 -17.80 -1.73
N GLY A 377 -22.28 -16.60 -2.22
CA GLY A 377 -23.58 -16.29 -2.78
C GLY A 377 -23.67 -16.84 -4.20
N TYR A 378 -23.75 -15.97 -5.19
CA TYR A 378 -23.59 -16.35 -6.58
C TYR A 378 -22.10 -16.41 -6.95
N GLY A 379 -21.72 -17.35 -7.83
CA GLY A 379 -20.35 -17.45 -8.33
C GLY A 379 -20.08 -16.46 -9.46
N PHE A 380 -19.89 -16.98 -10.68
CA PHE A 380 -19.77 -16.22 -11.92
C PHE A 380 -21.16 -15.88 -12.47
N VAL A 381 -21.47 -14.59 -12.57
CA VAL A 381 -22.77 -14.08 -13.05
C VAL A 381 -22.58 -13.17 -14.25
N VAL A 382 -23.24 -13.48 -15.36
CA VAL A 382 -23.14 -12.72 -16.62
C VAL A 382 -24.51 -12.20 -17.04
N ASP A 383 -24.68 -10.88 -17.12
CA ASP A 383 -25.87 -10.25 -17.70
C ASP A 383 -25.54 -8.89 -18.34
N GLY A 384 -25.75 -8.79 -19.66
CA GLY A 384 -25.51 -7.57 -20.43
C GLY A 384 -24.07 -7.45 -20.92
N VAL A 385 -23.59 -8.43 -21.69
CA VAL A 385 -22.25 -8.38 -22.30
C VAL A 385 -22.28 -8.72 -23.78
N THR A 386 -21.28 -8.27 -24.53
CA THR A 386 -21.09 -8.61 -25.95
C THR A 386 -19.62 -8.81 -26.28
N ASN A 387 -19.30 -9.72 -27.20
CA ASN A 387 -17.92 -10.07 -27.53
C ASN A 387 -17.09 -10.40 -26.26
N TRP A 388 -17.67 -11.21 -25.38
CA TRP A 388 -17.10 -11.55 -24.08
C TRP A 388 -16.55 -12.98 -24.07
N THR A 389 -15.50 -13.25 -23.29
CA THR A 389 -14.97 -14.61 -23.15
C THR A 389 -14.92 -15.01 -21.68
N VAL A 390 -15.56 -16.12 -21.31
CA VAL A 390 -15.52 -16.70 -19.96
C VAL A 390 -15.22 -18.19 -20.02
N THR A 391 -14.00 -18.61 -19.72
CA THR A 391 -13.56 -20.01 -19.90
C THR A 391 -12.59 -20.50 -18.84
N GLY A 392 -12.57 -21.80 -18.57
CA GLY A 392 -11.60 -22.43 -17.65
C GLY A 392 -11.73 -22.04 -16.17
N ASN A 393 -12.78 -21.31 -15.80
CA ASN A 393 -13.02 -20.94 -14.40
C ASN A 393 -13.58 -22.14 -13.63
N THR A 394 -13.19 -22.26 -12.37
CA THR A 394 -13.55 -23.37 -11.48
C THR A 394 -14.30 -22.83 -10.26
N ASP A 395 -15.35 -23.53 -9.86
CA ASP A 395 -16.08 -23.23 -8.63
C ASP A 395 -16.04 -24.45 -7.71
N ASN A 396 -15.31 -24.32 -6.61
CA ASN A 396 -15.19 -25.31 -5.54
C ASN A 396 -15.98 -24.88 -4.28
N SER A 397 -16.74 -23.79 -4.35
CA SER A 397 -17.41 -23.17 -3.22
C SER A 397 -18.76 -23.82 -2.89
N SER A 398 -19.25 -23.58 -1.67
CA SER A 398 -20.63 -23.89 -1.28
C SER A 398 -21.49 -22.64 -1.44
N HIS A 399 -22.60 -22.76 -2.18
CA HIS A 399 -23.53 -21.65 -2.42
C HIS A 399 -24.62 -21.57 -1.36
N ALA A 400 -24.85 -20.36 -0.85
CA ALA A 400 -25.80 -20.04 0.20
C ALA A 400 -26.45 -18.67 -0.01
N GLY A 401 -27.50 -18.38 0.76
CA GLY A 401 -28.23 -17.12 0.71
C GLY A 401 -29.64 -17.27 0.14
N VAL A 402 -30.46 -16.25 0.35
CA VAL A 402 -31.85 -16.20 -0.14
C VAL A 402 -31.89 -15.32 -1.38
N PRO A 403 -32.39 -15.84 -2.52
CA PRO A 403 -32.57 -15.03 -3.71
C PRO A 403 -33.40 -13.80 -3.42
N GLY A 404 -32.87 -12.63 -3.79
CA GLY A 404 -33.63 -11.40 -3.72
C GLY A 404 -34.70 -11.30 -4.81
N ARG A 405 -35.59 -10.32 -4.65
CA ARG A 405 -36.50 -9.94 -5.74
C ARG A 405 -35.76 -9.12 -6.80
N GLY A 406 -35.85 -9.56 -8.05
CA GLY A 406 -35.40 -8.84 -9.21
C GLY A 406 -36.46 -7.89 -9.78
N CYS A 407 -36.11 -7.28 -10.91
CA CYS A 407 -36.98 -6.37 -11.65
C CYS A 407 -38.33 -7.01 -12.04
N ALA A 408 -39.38 -6.18 -12.06
CA ALA A 408 -40.75 -6.60 -12.38
C ALA A 408 -41.34 -7.69 -11.45
N GLY A 409 -40.74 -7.92 -10.28
CA GLY A 409 -41.20 -8.90 -9.30
C GLY A 409 -40.75 -10.33 -9.57
N ASN A 410 -39.83 -10.54 -10.52
CA ASN A 410 -39.21 -11.85 -10.75
C ASN A 410 -38.35 -12.24 -9.55
N SER A 411 -38.32 -13.54 -9.20
CA SER A 411 -37.37 -14.06 -8.23
C SER A 411 -36.04 -14.31 -8.93
N MET A 412 -34.93 -13.90 -8.30
CA MET A 412 -33.62 -14.38 -8.73
C MET A 412 -33.57 -15.93 -8.61
N PRO A 413 -32.77 -16.61 -9.44
CA PRO A 413 -32.53 -18.04 -9.28
C PRO A 413 -31.81 -18.31 -7.96
N GLU A 414 -31.88 -19.57 -7.51
CA GLU A 414 -31.08 -20.03 -6.38
C GLU A 414 -29.58 -19.79 -6.62
N PRO A 415 -28.80 -19.50 -5.57
CA PRO A 415 -27.36 -19.26 -5.66
C PRO A 415 -26.63 -20.44 -6.30
N LYS A 416 -25.82 -20.15 -7.32
CA LYS A 416 -25.10 -21.14 -8.14
C LYS A 416 -23.79 -20.55 -8.65
N GLY A 417 -22.90 -21.45 -9.04
CA GLY A 417 -21.56 -21.08 -9.48
C GLY A 417 -21.48 -20.44 -10.86
N PHE A 418 -22.38 -20.77 -11.77
CA PHE A 418 -22.32 -20.28 -13.15
C PHE A 418 -23.71 -19.93 -13.68
N LEU A 419 -24.01 -18.64 -13.72
CA LEU A 419 -25.29 -18.10 -14.20
C LEU A 419 -25.06 -17.11 -15.35
N ILE A 420 -25.86 -17.25 -16.40
CA ILE A 420 -25.84 -16.35 -17.56
C ILE A 420 -27.25 -16.04 -18.02
N ASN A 421 -27.49 -14.80 -18.43
CA ASN A 421 -28.67 -14.42 -19.18
C ASN A 421 -28.33 -14.41 -20.69
N ARG A 422 -28.71 -15.45 -21.44
CA ARG A 422 -28.32 -15.59 -22.86
C ARG A 422 -29.08 -14.66 -23.80
N ASP A 423 -30.24 -14.14 -23.39
CA ASP A 423 -30.97 -13.13 -24.17
C ASP A 423 -30.18 -11.81 -24.27
N ARG A 424 -29.27 -11.58 -23.32
CA ARG A 424 -28.55 -10.32 -23.15
C ARG A 424 -27.02 -10.44 -23.19
N SER A 425 -26.51 -11.65 -23.38
CA SER A 425 -25.09 -11.94 -23.28
C SER A 425 -24.60 -12.71 -24.51
N GLU A 426 -23.68 -12.09 -25.24
CA GLU A 426 -23.09 -12.65 -26.46
C GLU A 426 -21.57 -12.82 -26.28
N GLY A 427 -21.06 -14.01 -26.60
CA GLY A 427 -19.65 -14.34 -26.38
C GLY A 427 -19.37 -15.83 -26.36
N THR A 428 -18.16 -16.16 -25.91
CA THR A 428 -17.70 -17.54 -25.68
C THR A 428 -17.76 -17.83 -24.19
N PHE A 429 -18.62 -18.77 -23.80
CA PHE A 429 -18.83 -19.14 -22.40
C PHE A 429 -18.60 -20.65 -22.22
N GLN A 430 -17.94 -21.04 -21.12
CA GLN A 430 -17.77 -22.44 -20.75
C GLN A 430 -19.11 -23.16 -20.51
N GLU A 431 -19.14 -24.49 -20.72
CA GLU A 431 -20.35 -25.30 -20.71
C GLU A 431 -21.11 -25.31 -19.37
N SER A 432 -20.44 -25.01 -18.26
CA SER A 432 -21.05 -25.00 -16.92
C SER A 432 -22.10 -23.91 -16.73
N PHE A 433 -22.13 -22.88 -17.59
CA PHE A 433 -23.09 -21.78 -17.49
C PHE A 433 -24.53 -22.21 -17.76
N GLN A 434 -25.39 -21.97 -16.76
CA GLN A 434 -26.82 -22.22 -16.83
C GLN A 434 -27.57 -20.92 -17.07
N ASP A 435 -28.56 -20.98 -17.97
CA ASP A 435 -29.51 -19.89 -18.16
C ASP A 435 -30.82 -20.24 -17.45
N PRO A 436 -31.21 -19.50 -16.40
CA PRO A 436 -32.44 -19.75 -15.68
C PRO A 436 -33.69 -19.23 -16.41
N GLY A 437 -33.54 -18.57 -17.56
CA GLY A 437 -34.64 -17.98 -18.32
C GLY A 437 -35.25 -16.76 -17.66
N VAL A 438 -34.53 -16.14 -16.72
CA VAL A 438 -34.93 -14.91 -16.03
C VAL A 438 -33.78 -13.92 -16.02
N PRO A 439 -34.05 -12.61 -16.02
CA PRO A 439 -33.02 -11.61 -15.85
C PRO A 439 -32.26 -11.80 -14.53
N LEU A 440 -30.93 -11.64 -14.56
CA LEU A 440 -30.05 -11.80 -13.39
C LEU A 440 -29.82 -10.45 -12.72
N HIS A 441 -30.92 -9.72 -12.50
CA HIS A 441 -30.94 -8.41 -11.87
C HIS A 441 -31.26 -8.54 -10.38
N GLY A 442 -30.34 -8.10 -9.53
CA GLY A 442 -30.58 -8.00 -8.10
C GLY A 442 -29.66 -8.92 -7.30
N GLY A 443 -29.18 -8.41 -6.17
CA GLY A 443 -28.33 -9.18 -5.27
C GLY A 443 -29.12 -10.15 -4.40
N LEU A 444 -28.38 -10.90 -3.58
CA LEU A 444 -28.97 -11.63 -2.46
C LEU A 444 -29.62 -10.66 -1.47
N GLU A 445 -30.83 -11.02 -1.01
CA GLU A 445 -31.41 -10.41 0.18
C GLU A 445 -30.53 -10.79 1.36
N VAL A 446 -29.85 -9.81 1.95
CA VAL A 446 -29.19 -10.02 3.23
C VAL A 446 -30.32 -10.03 4.24
N SER A 447 -30.74 -11.22 4.67
CA SER A 447 -31.56 -11.27 5.87
C SER A 447 -30.73 -10.67 6.99
N THR A 448 -31.14 -9.50 7.49
CA THR A 448 -30.67 -8.97 8.77
C THR A 448 -31.26 -9.83 9.88
N GLY A 449 -30.87 -11.10 9.92
CA GLY A 449 -31.15 -12.02 11.01
C GLY A 449 -30.27 -11.60 12.18
N GLY A 450 -30.83 -10.76 13.04
CA GLY A 450 -30.18 -10.34 14.27
C GLY A 450 -29.91 -11.52 15.20
N SER A 451 -28.69 -11.56 15.71
CA SER A 451 -28.39 -11.61 17.15
C SER A 451 -26.97 -11.13 17.38
#